data_AF-A0A2M7WZY8-F1
#
_entry.id   AF-A0A2M7WZY8-F1
#
_cell.length_a   1.000
_cell.length_b   1.000
_cell.length_c   1.000
_cell.angle_alpha   90.00
_cell.angle_beta   90.00
_cell.angle_gamma   90.00
#
_symmetry.space_group_name_H-M   'P 1'
#
loop_
_entity.id
_entity.type
_entity.pdbx_description
1 polymer ?
#
loop_
_entity_poly.entity_id
_entity_poly.type
_entity_poly.pdbx_seq_one_letter_code
_entity_poly.pdbx_strand_id
1 'polypeptide(L)'
;MRTLAMAWRLLRRDLAAGEVRVLLAALLLAVTVVTAVGFITDRAERALALQANRLLGGDAALRADTAIGAAPRALAQRLGLRSTEVWSFPSMLRHGEQWQLAEIRALDQGYPLRGH
;
A
#
# COMPACT_ATOMS: atom_id res chain seq x y z
N MET A 1 -1.78 8.52 -49.87
CA MET A 1 -0.40 8.75 -49.35
C MET A 1 0.04 10.21 -49.37
N ARG A 2 -0.19 10.99 -50.44
CA ARG A 2 0.19 12.43 -50.50
C ARG A 2 -0.54 13.34 -49.49
N THR A 3 -1.76 13.00 -49.08
CA THR A 3 -2.55 13.75 -48.08
C THR A 3 -1.92 13.70 -46.68
N LEU A 4 -1.44 12.53 -46.26
CA LEU A 4 -0.69 12.35 -45.00
C LEU A 4 0.61 13.16 -45.00
N ALA A 5 1.34 13.17 -46.11
CA ALA A 5 2.55 13.98 -46.25
C ALA A 5 2.26 15.49 -46.19
N MET A 6 1.15 15.95 -46.76
CA MET A 6 0.73 17.35 -46.67
C MET A 6 0.26 17.72 -45.26
N ALA A 7 -0.53 16.87 -44.59
CA ALA A 7 -0.97 17.08 -43.22
C ALA A 7 0.22 17.14 -42.24
N TRP A 8 1.22 16.26 -42.41
CA TRP A 8 2.44 16.28 -41.61
C TRP A 8 3.27 17.56 -41.81
N ARG A 9 3.33 18.07 -43.04
CA ARG A 9 4.05 19.32 -43.35
C ARG A 9 3.35 20.54 -42.76
N LEU A 10 2.01 20.56 -42.82
CA LEU A 10 1.20 21.61 -42.21
C LEU A 10 1.35 21.58 -40.68
N LEU A 11 1.25 20.40 -40.07
CA LEU A 11 1.46 20.19 -38.64
C LEU A 11 2.85 20.65 -38.21
N ARG A 12 3.92 20.26 -38.91
CA ARG A 12 5.28 20.73 -38.60
C ARG A 12 5.43 22.26 -38.69
N ARG A 13 4.76 22.90 -39.64
CA ARG A 13 4.78 24.36 -39.79
C ARG A 13 4.02 25.04 -38.66
N ASP A 14 2.86 24.52 -38.31
CA ASP A 14 2.03 25.08 -37.24
C ASP A 14 2.66 24.82 -35.86
N LEU A 15 3.42 23.72 -35.68
CA LEU A 15 4.29 23.52 -34.50
C LEU A 15 5.44 24.54 -34.41
N ALA A 16 5.84 25.20 -35.50
CA ALA A 16 6.82 26.28 -35.43
C ALA A 16 6.17 27.60 -34.94
N ALA A 17 4.85 27.74 -35.12
CA ALA A 17 4.10 28.85 -34.54
C ALA A 17 4.14 28.76 -33.00
N GLY A 18 4.35 29.90 -32.33
CA GLY A 18 4.53 29.94 -30.87
C GLY A 18 3.31 29.43 -30.10
N GLU A 19 2.11 29.69 -30.59
CA GLU A 19 0.85 29.39 -29.91
C GLU A 19 0.55 27.88 -29.81
N VAL A 20 0.78 27.12 -30.88
CA VAL A 20 0.58 25.66 -30.88
C VAL A 20 1.57 24.97 -29.95
N ARG A 21 2.79 25.49 -29.81
CA ARG A 21 3.78 24.95 -28.85
C ARG A 21 3.33 25.12 -27.42
N VAL A 22 2.68 26.23 -27.08
CA VAL A 22 2.14 26.48 -25.75
C VAL A 22 0.99 25.52 -25.44
N LEU A 23 0.06 25.34 -26.38
CA LEU A 23 -1.03 24.36 -26.25
C LEU A 23 -0.50 22.93 -26.07
N LEU A 24 0.48 22.53 -26.88
CA LEU A 24 1.09 21.21 -26.82
C LEU A 24 1.87 21.01 -25.51
N ALA A 25 2.59 22.03 -25.05
CA ALA A 25 3.26 22.00 -23.74
C ALA A 25 2.26 21.89 -22.59
N ALA A 26 1.14 22.61 -22.63
CA ALA A 26 0.09 22.52 -21.62
C ALA A 26 -0.55 21.13 -21.59
N LEU A 27 -0.81 20.53 -22.76
CA LEU A 27 -1.32 19.16 -22.87
C LEU A 27 -0.34 18.14 -22.30
N LEU A 28 0.93 18.23 -22.70
CA LEU A 28 1.98 17.34 -22.18
C LEU A 28 2.12 17.48 -20.67
N LEU A 29 2.12 18.71 -20.16
CA LEU A 29 2.16 18.99 -18.72
C LEU A 29 0.97 18.33 -18.02
N ALA A 30 -0.25 18.54 -18.52
CA ALA A 30 -1.46 17.97 -17.93
C ALA A 30 -1.40 16.44 -17.88
N VAL A 31 -1.06 15.78 -18.99
CA VAL A 31 -0.94 14.32 -19.05
C VAL A 31 0.15 13.81 -18.11
N THR A 32 1.30 14.49 -18.07
CA THR A 32 2.41 14.13 -17.18
C THR A 32 1.99 14.22 -15.72
N VAL A 33 1.29 15.30 -15.34
CA VAL A 33 0.79 15.50 -13.96
C VAL A 33 -0.21 14.42 -13.57
N VAL A 34 -1.22 14.15 -14.39
CA VAL A 34 -2.23 13.12 -14.10
C VAL A 34 -1.57 11.74 -13.96
N THR A 35 -0.61 11.43 -14.84
CA THR A 35 0.13 10.16 -14.81
C THR A 35 1.01 10.07 -13.56
N ALA A 36 1.73 11.13 -13.20
CA ALA A 36 2.58 11.18 -12.01
C ALA A 36 1.76 11.01 -10.72
N VAL A 37 0.60 11.66 -10.62
CA VAL A 37 -0.32 11.49 -9.49
C VAL A 37 -0.79 10.04 -9.41
N GLY A 38 -1.21 9.44 -10.54
CA GLY A 38 -1.61 8.03 -10.58
C GLY A 38 -0.50 7.08 -10.11
N PHE A 39 0.75 7.31 -10.53
CA PHE A 39 1.90 6.53 -10.05
C PHE A 39 2.16 6.70 -8.55
N ILE A 40 2.01 7.91 -8.01
CA ILE A 40 2.17 8.16 -6.58
C ILE A 40 1.08 7.43 -5.79
N THR A 41 -0.16 7.50 -6.25
CA THR A 41 -1.30 6.82 -5.60
C THR A 41 -1.13 5.30 -5.62
N ASP A 42 -0.76 4.69 -6.75
CA ASP A 42 -0.49 3.24 -6.83
C ASP A 42 0.68 2.82 -5.93
N ARG A 43 1.74 3.64 -5.83
CA ARG A 43 2.82 3.39 -4.86
C ARG A 43 2.33 3.50 -3.42
N ALA A 44 1.53 4.51 -3.09
CA ALA A 44 0.99 4.70 -1.76
C ALA A 44 0.06 3.54 -1.38
N GLU A 45 -0.81 3.11 -2.29
CA GLU A 45 -1.72 1.98 -2.09
C GLU A 45 -0.95 0.67 -1.89
N ARG A 46 0.09 0.41 -2.71
CA ARG A 46 0.98 -0.76 -2.51
C ARG A 46 1.76 -0.69 -1.21
N ALA A 47 2.27 0.48 -0.84
CA ALA A 47 2.98 0.68 0.42
C ALA A 47 2.06 0.46 1.62
N LEU A 48 0.84 1.00 1.56
CA LEU A 48 -0.19 0.81 2.58
C LEU A 48 -0.66 -0.64 2.65
N ALA A 49 -0.83 -1.35 1.53
CA ALA A 49 -1.19 -2.77 1.51
C ALA A 49 -0.08 -3.65 2.11
N LEU A 50 1.19 -3.37 1.79
CA LEU A 50 2.34 -4.06 2.38
C LEU A 50 2.49 -3.75 3.87
N GLN A 51 2.23 -2.51 4.30
CA GLN A 51 2.21 -2.13 5.70
C GLN A 51 1.02 -2.74 6.44
N ALA A 52 -0.16 -2.81 5.84
CA ALA A 52 -1.34 -3.47 6.39
C ALA A 52 -1.05 -4.96 6.62
N ASN A 53 -0.45 -5.66 5.66
CA ASN A 53 -0.05 -7.07 5.85
C ASN A 53 1.03 -7.24 6.93
N ARG A 54 1.94 -6.27 7.11
CA ARG A 54 2.92 -6.26 8.21
C ARG A 54 2.28 -5.95 9.57
N LEU A 55 1.26 -5.10 9.61
CA LEU A 55 0.47 -4.81 10.81
C LEU A 55 -0.47 -5.97 11.16
N LEU A 56 -0.90 -6.75 10.16
CA LEU A 56 -1.71 -7.97 10.32
C LEU A 56 -0.84 -9.18 10.69
N GLY A 57 0.41 -9.23 10.22
CA GLY A 57 1.33 -10.35 10.44
C GLY A 57 0.97 -11.62 9.65
N GLY A 58 0.08 -11.53 8.66
CA GLY A 58 -0.45 -12.65 7.88
C GLY A 58 -1.49 -12.22 6.84
N ASP A 59 -2.06 -13.20 6.10
CA ASP A 59 -3.06 -12.96 5.04
C ASP A 59 -4.45 -12.60 5.60
N ALA A 60 -4.75 -13.00 6.84
CA ALA A 60 -5.97 -12.65 7.58
C ALA A 60 -5.67 -12.61 9.08
N ALA A 61 -6.40 -11.77 9.83
CA ALA A 61 -6.27 -11.68 11.29
C ALA A 61 -7.65 -11.76 11.96
N LEU A 62 -7.78 -12.64 12.95
CA LEU A 62 -8.93 -12.69 13.85
C LEU A 62 -8.53 -12.04 15.17
N ARG A 63 -9.24 -10.97 15.57
CA ARG A 63 -9.01 -10.25 16.83
C ARG A 63 -10.26 -10.32 17.70
N ALA A 64 -10.05 -10.53 18.98
CA ALA A 64 -11.10 -10.50 19.98
C ALA A 64 -10.52 -9.93 21.28
N ASP A 65 -11.34 -9.19 22.04
CA ASP A 65 -10.97 -8.66 23.36
C ASP A 65 -10.93 -9.75 24.44
N THR A 66 -11.34 -10.98 24.09
CA THR A 66 -11.34 -12.17 24.95
C THR A 66 -10.64 -13.33 24.24
N ALA A 67 -10.31 -14.38 25.00
CA ALA A 67 -9.60 -15.54 24.48
C ALA A 67 -10.34 -16.14 23.26
N ILE A 68 -9.65 -16.18 22.11
CA ILE A 68 -10.17 -16.82 20.91
C ILE A 68 -10.26 -18.33 21.18
N GLY A 69 -11.48 -18.88 21.12
CA GLY A 69 -11.75 -20.29 21.39
C GLY A 69 -10.98 -21.26 20.46
N ALA A 70 -11.10 -22.57 20.70
CA ALA A 70 -10.37 -23.56 19.92
C ALA A 70 -10.90 -23.77 18.48
N ALA A 71 -12.15 -23.38 18.20
CA ALA A 71 -12.81 -23.65 16.92
C ALA A 71 -12.12 -23.02 15.69
N PRO A 72 -11.71 -21.73 15.70
CA PRO A 72 -10.99 -21.14 14.57
C PRO A 72 -9.65 -21.80 14.28
N ARG A 73 -8.92 -22.21 15.33
CA ARG A 73 -7.66 -22.96 15.20
C ARG A 73 -7.87 -24.32 14.55
N ALA A 74 -8.88 -25.06 15.01
CA ALA A 74 -9.21 -26.37 14.44
C ALA A 74 -9.62 -26.24 12.95
N LEU A 75 -10.35 -25.18 12.59
CA LEU A 75 -10.70 -24.91 11.20
C LEU A 75 -9.47 -24.58 10.35
N ALA A 76 -8.57 -23.71 10.84
CA ALA A 76 -7.34 -23.36 10.14
C ALA A 76 -6.45 -24.59 9.89
N GLN A 77 -6.32 -25.48 10.88
CA GLN A 77 -5.60 -26.74 10.75
C GLN A 77 -6.26 -27.67 9.70
N ARG A 78 -7.59 -27.80 9.72
CA ARG A 78 -8.33 -28.60 8.72
C ARG A 78 -8.16 -28.10 7.29
N LEU A 79 -8.01 -26.79 7.12
CA LEU A 79 -7.78 -26.14 5.82
C LEU A 79 -6.30 -26.11 5.41
N GLY A 80 -5.38 -26.63 6.24
CA GLY A 80 -3.94 -26.60 5.95
C GLY A 80 -3.32 -25.20 5.99
N LEU A 81 -3.97 -24.26 6.66
CA LEU A 81 -3.51 -22.87 6.75
C LEU A 81 -2.45 -22.74 7.84
N ARG A 82 -1.44 -21.89 7.60
CA ARG A 82 -0.47 -21.49 8.63
C ARG A 82 -1.15 -20.46 9.54
N SER A 83 -1.13 -20.71 10.84
CA SER A 83 -1.70 -19.83 11.87
C SER A 83 -0.68 -19.54 12.96
N THR A 84 -0.72 -18.34 13.54
CA THR A 84 0.10 -17.94 14.68
C THR A 84 -0.78 -17.17 15.66
N GLU A 85 -0.51 -17.29 16.96
CA GLU A 85 -1.20 -16.50 17.97
C GLU A 85 -0.37 -15.30 18.41
N VAL A 86 -1.08 -14.21 18.69
CA VAL A 86 -0.51 -13.01 19.29
C VAL A 86 -1.46 -12.55 20.38
N TRP A 87 -0.92 -12.36 21.57
CA TRP A 87 -1.63 -11.77 22.68
C TRP A 87 -1.07 -10.37 22.90
N SER A 88 -1.94 -9.36 22.96
CA SER A 88 -1.52 -8.02 23.36
C SER A 88 -2.43 -7.45 24.44
N PHE A 89 -1.82 -6.73 25.36
CA PHE A 89 -2.55 -6.02 26.41
C PHE A 89 -1.79 -4.74 26.80
N PRO A 90 -2.50 -3.64 27.08
CA PRO A 90 -1.89 -2.44 27.63
C PRO A 90 -1.47 -2.67 29.08
N SER A 91 -0.28 -2.21 29.46
CA SER A 91 0.25 -2.25 30.82
C SER A 91 1.09 -1.01 31.12
N MET A 92 1.03 -0.53 32.35
CA MET A 92 1.96 0.50 32.83
C MET A 92 3.33 -0.14 33.05
N LEU A 93 4.36 0.39 32.39
CA LEU A 93 5.75 0.03 32.60
C LEU A 93 6.44 1.14 33.39
N ARG A 94 7.37 0.75 34.26
CA ARG A 94 8.22 1.68 35.00
C ARG A 94 9.65 1.57 34.48
N HIS A 95 10.24 2.71 34.16
CA HIS A 95 11.66 2.83 33.89
C HIS A 95 12.24 3.93 34.78
N GLY A 96 13.03 3.53 35.80
CA GLY A 96 13.45 4.43 36.87
C GLY A 96 12.26 4.95 37.67
N GLU A 97 12.12 6.28 37.74
CA GLU A 97 11.03 6.98 38.44
C GLU A 97 9.84 7.35 37.52
N GLN A 98 9.92 7.03 36.23
CA GLN A 98 8.89 7.40 35.25
C GLN A 98 7.96 6.21 34.95
N TRP A 99 6.66 6.49 35.01
CA TRP A 99 5.59 5.57 34.62
C TRP A 99 5.11 5.90 33.22
N GLN A 100 5.07 4.90 32.33
CA GLN A 100 4.60 5.06 30.96
C GLN A 100 3.66 3.92 30.58
N LEU A 101 2.56 4.26 29.90
CA LEU A 101 1.67 3.27 29.32
C LEU A 101 2.34 2.64 28.10
N ALA A 102 2.41 1.32 28.07
CA ALA A 102 2.97 0.56 26.97
C ALA A 102 2.06 -0.62 26.60
N GLU A 103 2.15 -1.07 25.35
CA GLU A 103 1.46 -2.29 24.90
C GLU A 103 2.44 -3.47 24.95
N ILE A 104 2.14 -4.47 25.79
CA ILE A 104 2.92 -5.70 25.85
C ILE A 104 2.34 -6.69 24.85
N ARG A 105 3.20 -7.27 24.02
CA ARG A 105 2.83 -8.26 22.99
C ARG A 105 3.59 -9.56 23.23
N ALA A 106 2.87 -10.66 23.41
CA ALA A 106 3.42 -12.01 23.37
C ALA A 106 3.18 -12.60 21.96
N LEU A 107 4.27 -12.96 21.30
CA LEU A 107 4.27 -13.50 19.95
C LEU A 107 4.60 -14.99 20.00
N ASP A 108 3.83 -15.80 19.28
CA ASP A 108 4.17 -17.21 19.07
C ASP A 108 5.30 -17.36 18.04
N GLN A 109 6.00 -18.51 18.04
CA GLN A 109 7.22 -18.74 17.25
C GLN A 109 7.01 -18.63 15.72
N GLY A 110 5.76 -18.75 15.25
CA GLY A 110 5.40 -18.64 13.84
C GLY A 110 5.15 -17.20 13.36
N TYR A 111 5.24 -16.19 14.22
CA TYR A 111 5.01 -14.80 13.85
C TYR A 111 6.30 -14.11 13.36
N PRO A 112 6.25 -13.28 12.30
CA PRO A 112 5.11 -13.03 11.41
C PRO A 112 4.99 -14.11 10.31
N LEU A 113 3.75 -14.43 9.88
CA LEU A 113 3.50 -15.38 8.79
C LEU A 113 3.82 -14.80 7.40
N ARG A 114 3.87 -13.46 7.30
CA ARG A 114 4.15 -12.66 6.11
C ARG A 114 4.94 -11.40 6.49
N GLY A 115 5.91 -11.03 5.66
CA GLY A 115 6.66 -9.78 5.81
C GLY A 115 7.79 -9.92 6.82
N HIS A 116 9.01 -10.00 6.30
CA HIS A 116 10.24 -9.74 7.04
C HIS A 116 10.56 -8.24 6.99
#